data_AF-A0A1D7Y0X2-F1
#
_entry.id   AF-A0A1D7Y0X2-F1
#
_cell.length_a   1.000
_cell.length_b   1.000
_cell.length_c   1.000
_cell.angle_alpha   90.00
_cell.angle_beta   90.00
_cell.angle_gamma   90.00
#
_symmetry.space_group_name_H-M   'P 1'
#
loop_
_entity.id
_entity.type
_entity.pdbx_description
1 polymer ?
#
loop_
_entity_poly.entity_id
_entity_poly.type
_entity_poly.pdbx_seq_one_letter_code
_entity_poly.pdbx_strand_id
1 'polypeptide(L)' 'MINSLFKLLLEATEIDDIQCRYVAFKLSENSVKTIISIERIETLKYTLKTNNGSYLVEATDLLLPISRVEKC' A
#
# COMPACT_ATOMS: atom_id res chain seq x y z
N MET A 1 -15.38 -7.32 -0.94
CA MET A 1 -15.14 -6.28 0.08
C MET A 1 -13.88 -5.54 -0.34
N ILE A 2 -14.00 -4.31 -0.85
CA ILE A 2 -12.83 -3.50 -1.20
C ILE A 2 -12.17 -3.15 0.14
N ASN A 3 -10.95 -3.65 0.37
CA ASN A 3 -10.21 -3.41 1.61
C ASN A 3 -9.95 -1.89 1.70
N SER A 4 -10.51 -1.22 2.71
CA SER A 4 -10.41 0.24 2.87
C SER A 4 -8.96 0.71 2.92
N LEU A 5 -8.06 -0.12 3.47
CA LEU A 5 -6.63 0.14 3.51
C LEU A 5 -6.01 0.20 2.11
N PHE A 6 -6.39 -0.74 1.22
CA PHE A 6 -5.89 -0.78 -0.14
C PHE A 6 -6.30 0.46 -0.93
N LYS A 7 -7.58 0.84 -0.85
CA LYS A 7 -8.09 2.02 -1.56
C LYS A 7 -7.37 3.30 -1.12
N LEU A 8 -7.16 3.44 0.19
CA LEU A 8 -6.48 4.60 0.76
C LEU A 8 -5.01 4.67 0.29
N LEU A 9 -4.29 3.55 0.29
CA LEU A 9 -2.91 3.49 -0.19
C LEU A 9 -2.82 3.83 -1.68
N LEU A 10 -3.72 3.30 -2.50
CA LEU A 10 -3.75 3.54 -3.95
C LEU A 10 -4.02 5.02 -4.31
N GLU A 11 -4.86 5.71 -3.52
CA GLU A 11 -5.21 7.11 -3.77
C GLU A 11 -4.18 8.10 -3.21
N ALA A 12 -3.47 7.72 -2.14
CA ALA A 12 -2.59 8.63 -1.39
C ALA A 12 -1.09 8.43 -1.63
N THR A 13 -0.69 7.42 -2.41
CA THR A 13 0.74 7.11 -2.66
C THR A 13 1.02 6.91 -4.14
N GLU A 14 2.29 6.97 -4.51
CA GLU A 14 2.77 6.68 -5.88
C GLU A 14 3.08 5.18 -6.07
N ILE A 15 2.67 4.33 -5.11
CA ILE A 15 2.92 2.89 -5.11
C ILE A 15 1.95 2.21 -6.09
N ASP A 16 2.44 1.25 -6.87
CA ASP A 16 1.60 0.51 -7.81
C ASP A 16 0.52 -0.36 -7.12
N ASP A 17 -0.51 -0.76 -7.88
CA ASP A 17 -1.65 -1.56 -7.37
C ASP A 17 -1.22 -2.85 -6.67
N ILE A 18 -0.21 -3.56 -7.20
CA ILE A 18 0.22 -4.85 -6.65
C ILE A 18 0.88 -4.65 -5.29
N GLN A 19 1.79 -3.67 -5.21
CA GLN A 19 2.44 -3.34 -3.94
C GLN A 19 1.44 -2.76 -2.93
N CYS A 20 0.49 -1.92 -3.35
CA CYS A 20 -0.58 -1.44 -2.48
C CYS A 20 -1.41 -2.59 -1.89
N ARG A 21 -1.75 -3.62 -2.69
CA ARG A 21 -2.46 -4.82 -2.20
C ARG A 21 -1.63 -5.57 -1.17
N TYR A 22 -0.33 -5.75 -1.44
CA TYR A 22 0.57 -6.42 -0.51
C TYR A 22 0.65 -5.68 0.83
N VAL A 23 0.87 -4.36 0.80
CA VAL A 23 0.93 -3.53 2.02
C VAL A 23 -0.38 -3.61 2.79
N ALA A 24 -1.53 -3.44 2.12
CA ALA A 24 -2.84 -3.55 2.76
C ALA A 24 -3.07 -4.93 3.41
N PHE A 25 -2.62 -6.00 2.76
CA PHE A 25 -2.66 -7.35 3.31
C PHE A 25 -1.81 -7.46 4.58
N LYS A 26 -0.53 -7.02 4.56
CA LYS A 26 0.35 -7.07 5.75
C LYS A 26 -0.18 -6.23 6.90
N LEU A 27 -0.76 -5.06 6.63
CA LEU A 27 -1.41 -4.23 7.65
C LEU A 27 -2.62 -4.96 8.27
N SER A 28 -3.43 -5.61 7.43
CA SER A 28 -4.59 -6.40 7.89
C SER A 28 -4.17 -7.58 8.77
N GLU A 29 -3.08 -8.29 8.42
CA GLU A 29 -2.51 -9.36 9.27
C GLU A 29 -2.09 -8.83 10.65
N ASN A 30 -1.64 -7.59 10.73
CA ASN A 30 -1.28 -6.91 11.98
C ASN A 30 -2.48 -6.21 12.64
N SER A 31 -3.71 -6.63 12.35
CA SER A 31 -4.94 -6.09 12.96
C SER A 31 -5.13 -4.58 12.78
N VAL A 32 -4.49 -3.98 11.78
CA VAL A 32 -4.76 -2.59 11.37
C VAL A 32 -6.11 -2.55 10.68
N LYS A 33 -6.96 -1.59 11.10
CA LYS A 33 -8.30 -1.37 10.53
C LYS A 33 -8.38 -0.08 9.74
N THR A 34 -7.57 0.91 10.11
CA THR A 34 -7.55 2.22 9.47
C THR A 34 -6.17 2.85 9.50
N ILE A 35 -5.85 3.59 8.44
CA ILE A 35 -4.67 4.46 8.35
C ILE A 35 -5.15 5.87 8.70
N ILE A 36 -4.50 6.48 9.68
CA ILE A 36 -4.82 7.83 10.17
C ILE A 36 -4.09 8.87 9.34
N SER A 37 -2.81 8.63 9.05
CA SER A 37 -2.02 9.50 8.18
C SER A 37 -0.95 8.71 7.41
N ILE A 38 -0.58 9.27 6.27
CA ILE A 38 0.50 8.81 5.40
C ILE A 38 1.46 9.98 5.23
N GLU A 39 2.71 9.76 5.59
CA GLU A 39 3.77 10.77 5.50
C GLU A 39 4.88 10.21 4.61
N ARG A 40 5.12 10.85 3.46
CA ARG A 40 6.25 10.49 2.58
C ARG A 40 7.55 11.00 3.21
N ILE A 41 8.51 10.11 3.42
CA ILE A 41 9.85 10.47 3.89
C ILE A 41 10.75 10.72 2.67
N GLU A 42 10.72 9.80 1.70
CA GLU A 42 11.50 9.84 0.46
C GLU A 42 10.65 9.28 -0.69
N THR A 43 11.19 9.27 -1.90
CA THR A 43 10.52 8.63 -3.03
C THR A 43 10.28 7.15 -2.74
N LEU A 44 9.01 6.73 -2.86
CA LEU A 44 8.54 5.38 -2.56
C LEU A 44 8.77 4.91 -1.11
N LYS A 45 9.03 5.82 -0.17
CA LYS A 45 9.22 5.51 1.24
C LYS A 45 8.28 6.33 2.11
N TYR A 46 7.46 5.65 2.92
CA TYR A 46 6.37 6.25 3.67
C TYR A 46 6.34 5.77 5.11
N THR A 47 5.96 6.67 6.02
CA THR A 47 5.48 6.31 7.35
C THR A 47 3.96 6.31 7.35
N LEU A 48 3.37 5.19 7.76
CA LEU A 48 1.93 5.06 7.98
C LEU A 48 1.65 5.11 9.47
N LYS A 49 0.89 6.11 9.93
CA LYS A 49 0.32 6.11 11.27
C LYS A 49 -1.05 5.45 11.21
N THR A 50 -1.26 4.45 12.04
CA THR A 50 -2.49 3.64 12.03
C THR A 50 -3.12 3.58 13.40
N ASN A 51 -4.30 2.95 13.49
CA ASN A 51 -4.93 2.65 14.77
C ASN A 51 -4.18 1.56 15.58
N ASN A 52 -3.20 0.88 15.00
CA ASN A 52 -2.41 -0.16 15.65
C ASN A 52 -0.91 0.01 15.38
N GLY A 53 -0.39 1.19 15.75
CA GLY A 53 1.02 1.53 15.64
C GLY A 53 1.41 2.25 14.35
N SER A 54 2.72 2.45 14.20
CA SER A 54 3.33 3.10 13.04
C SER A 54 4.11 2.09 12.22
N TYR A 55 4.02 2.19 10.90
CA TYR A 55 4.67 1.27 9.96
C TYR A 55 5.55 2.04 9.00
N LEU A 56 6.76 1.56 8.76
CA LEU A 56 7.60 2.01 7.67
C LEU A 56 7.28 1.15 6.44
N VAL A 57 6.96 1.79 5.32
CA VAL A 57 6.72 1.15 4.04
C VAL A 57 7.76 1.62 3.06
N GLU A 58 8.51 0.68 2.51
CA GLU A 58 9.48 0.90 1.45
C GLU A 58 8.99 0.13 0.23
N ALA A 59 8.59 0.88 -0.79
CA ALA A 59 8.18 0.39 -2.09
C ALA A 59 9.35 0.47 -3.07
N THR A 60 9.21 -0.21 -4.21
CA THR A 60 10.21 -0.14 -5.27
C THR A 60 9.55 0.26 -6.58
N ASP A 61 10.27 1.01 -7.40
CA ASP A 61 9.82 1.37 -8.74
C ASP A 61 9.94 0.12 -9.62
N LEU A 62 8.84 -0.64 -9.69
CA LEU A 62 8.78 -1.81 -10.54
C LEU A 62 8.52 -1.35 -11.98
N LEU A 63 9.51 -1.53 -12.85
CA LEU A 63 9.28 -1.63 -14.29
C LEU A 63 8.34 -2.84 -14.52
N LEU A 64 7.03 -2.63 -14.50
CA LEU A 64 6.01 -3.68 -14.51
C LEU A 64 6.28 -4.67 -15.66
N PRO A 65 6.79 -5.89 -15.41
CA PRO A 65 7.12 -6.82 -16.49
C PRO A 65 5.86 -7.46 -17.09
N ILE A 66 4.72 -7.42 -16.38
CA ILE A 66 3.43 -7.94 -16.81
C ILE A 66 2.37 -6.88 -16.50
N SER A 67 1.95 -6.13 -17.52
CA SER A 67 0.93 -5.07 -17.40
C SER A 67 -0.49 -5.55 -17.69
N ARG A 68 -0.65 -6.70 -18.36
CA ARG A 68 -1.95 -7.28 -18.72
C ARG A 68 -1.85 -8.78 -18.86
N VAL A 69 -2.84 -9.50 -18.34
CA VAL A 69 -3.10 -10.91 -18.65
C VAL A 69 -4.51 -10.97 -19.19
N GLU A 70 -4.66 -11.39 -20.43
CA GLU A 70 -5.94 -11.50 -21.12
C GLU A 70 -6.17 -12.97 -21.50
N LYS A 71 -7.39 -13.46 -21.29
CA LYS A 71 -7.77 -14.81 -21.69
C LYS A 71 -7.99 -14.81 -23.21
N CYS A 72 -7.30 -15.70 -23.91
CA CYS A 72 -7.58 -15.99 -25.32
C CYS A 72 -8.88 -16.79 -25.45
#